data_AF-A0A010ZM27-F1
#
_entry.id   AF-A0A010ZM27-F1
#
_cell.length_a   1.000
_cell.length_b   1.000
_cell.length_c   1.000
_cell.angle_alpha   90.00
_cell.angle_beta   90.00
_cell.angle_gamma   90.00
#
_symmetry.space_group_name_H-M   'P 1'
#
loop_
_entity.id
_entity.type
_entity.pdbx_description
1 polymer ?
#
loop_
_entity_poly.entity_id
_entity_poly.type
_entity_poly.pdbx_seq_one_letter_code
_entity_poly.pdbx_strand_id
1 'polypeptide(L)'
;MIRHVVAFKFKPETSAETVAAVLAEVESFPSRYPQMRSFVLGPNISLRDTRMSHVFTIEFDDEDDLKSYLNSESHETFVRETWRPVIDSQTIVTLAASSPFRSESVLPENNRPRGPYGIQFARLATPALDEAVEFYTYLVGLQVEARTAEYAQLRAGTEHHSIELVSDPSLTQFQPLAIGLSVESEAVLDDLEKRLRAEGAEILPLHERTASIVTRGFATKDPNGLTLEFGYEFLEYAEPPMLEYRPLDLVHPFLSTDKYEESLHFYLNVLGFQASDYVMTPGRGTSAFIRSEDRYHHSVALRRDNTFFLAHLCFRMKSLDHVMRGRAKALYKNVEIASDIVNHSASTSIAFYLYDERFGPRIELCDGHRVFTPEEHETHKARRMGGDPRNIDVWRAAADDWERF
;
A
#
# COMPACT_ATOMS: atom_id res chain seq x y z
N MET A 1 1.22 -0.55 -30.40
CA MET A 1 1.42 -1.94 -29.96
C MET A 1 0.54 -2.87 -30.76
N ILE A 2 1.14 -3.91 -31.29
CA ILE A 2 0.48 -4.96 -32.08
C ILE A 2 0.58 -6.27 -31.31
N ARG A 3 -0.54 -6.98 -31.17
CA ARG A 3 -0.60 -8.32 -30.61
C ARG A 3 -0.78 -9.33 -31.71
N HIS A 4 0.03 -10.37 -31.68
CA HIS A 4 0.00 -11.49 -32.61
C HIS A 4 -0.22 -12.78 -31.85
N VAL A 5 -1.33 -13.48 -32.14
CA VAL A 5 -1.73 -14.71 -31.46
C VAL A 5 -1.86 -15.81 -32.50
N VAL A 6 -1.21 -16.95 -32.24
CA VAL A 6 -1.26 -18.13 -33.10
C VAL A 6 -1.69 -19.32 -32.27
N ALA A 7 -2.90 -19.80 -32.49
CA ALA A 7 -3.41 -21.05 -31.92
C ALA A 7 -3.31 -22.15 -32.97
N PHE A 8 -2.82 -23.33 -32.61
CA PHE A 8 -2.50 -24.39 -33.57
C PHE A 8 -2.67 -25.81 -33.03
N LYS A 9 -2.75 -26.76 -33.96
CA LYS A 9 -2.85 -28.19 -33.71
C LYS A 9 -1.88 -28.97 -34.60
N PHE A 10 -1.13 -29.89 -34.00
CA PHE A 10 -0.28 -30.84 -34.73
C PHE A 10 -1.11 -31.92 -35.42
N LYS A 11 -0.59 -32.46 -36.52
CA LYS A 11 -1.19 -33.61 -37.22
C LYS A 11 -1.18 -34.85 -36.33
N PRO A 12 -2.22 -35.69 -36.34
CA PRO A 12 -2.32 -36.88 -35.50
C PRO A 12 -1.13 -37.84 -35.58
N GLU A 13 -0.48 -37.90 -36.75
CA GLU A 13 0.68 -38.74 -37.03
C GLU A 13 2.03 -38.14 -36.61
N THR A 14 2.05 -36.90 -36.11
CA THR A 14 3.29 -36.24 -35.66
C THR A 14 3.78 -36.89 -34.38
N SER A 15 5.03 -37.36 -34.36
CA SER A 15 5.60 -38.01 -33.17
C SER A 15 5.78 -37.02 -32.01
N ALA A 16 5.74 -37.52 -30.78
CA ALA A 16 5.97 -36.70 -29.58
C ALA A 16 7.35 -36.02 -29.59
N GLU A 17 8.37 -36.69 -30.15
CA GLU A 17 9.71 -36.14 -30.31
C GLU A 17 9.72 -34.94 -31.27
N THR A 18 9.04 -35.07 -32.42
CA THR A 18 8.91 -33.96 -33.38
C THR A 18 8.11 -32.80 -32.79
N VAL A 19 7.02 -33.09 -32.04
CA VAL A 19 6.26 -32.06 -31.33
C VAL A 19 7.16 -31.29 -30.36
N ALA A 20 7.92 -31.99 -29.52
CA ALA A 20 8.82 -31.37 -28.55
C ALA A 20 9.91 -30.51 -29.23
N ALA A 21 10.48 -31.00 -30.33
CA ALA A 21 11.49 -30.27 -31.09
C ALA A 21 10.93 -28.96 -31.69
N VAL A 22 9.73 -29.00 -32.28
CA VAL A 22 9.08 -27.81 -32.85
C VAL A 22 8.75 -26.79 -31.76
N LEU A 23 8.22 -27.24 -30.62
CA LEU A 23 7.90 -26.35 -29.50
C LEU A 23 9.15 -25.67 -28.93
N ALA A 24 10.23 -26.43 -28.74
CA ALA A 24 11.51 -25.90 -28.26
C ALA A 24 12.11 -24.89 -29.26
N GLU A 25 11.96 -25.12 -30.57
CA GLU A 25 12.38 -24.16 -31.58
C GLU A 25 11.57 -22.86 -31.51
N VAL A 26 10.24 -22.95 -31.40
CA VAL A 26 9.36 -21.78 -31.27
C VAL A 26 9.65 -20.98 -30.00
N GLU A 27 9.91 -21.67 -28.89
CA GLU A 27 10.27 -21.04 -27.61
C GLU A 27 11.61 -20.26 -27.69
N SER A 28 12.48 -20.60 -28.63
CA SER A 28 13.74 -19.88 -28.87
C SER A 28 13.56 -18.58 -29.69
N PHE A 29 12.38 -18.32 -30.26
CA PHE A 29 12.15 -17.16 -31.13
C PHE A 29 12.50 -15.80 -30.51
N PRO A 30 12.19 -15.51 -29.23
CA PRO A 30 12.56 -14.23 -28.62
C PRO A 30 14.07 -13.95 -28.64
N SER A 31 14.91 -14.99 -28.64
CA SER A 31 16.38 -14.83 -28.76
C SER A 31 16.84 -14.50 -30.19
N ARG A 32 16.03 -14.89 -31.20
CA ARG A 32 16.30 -14.66 -32.64
C ARG A 32 15.68 -13.36 -33.15
N TYR A 33 14.59 -12.91 -32.52
CA TYR A 33 13.81 -11.74 -32.92
C TYR A 33 13.66 -10.79 -31.71
N PRO A 34 14.64 -9.90 -31.46
CA PRO A 34 14.67 -9.03 -30.28
C PRO A 34 13.46 -8.07 -30.16
N GLN A 35 12.75 -7.83 -31.25
CA GLN A 35 11.52 -7.03 -31.27
C GLN A 35 10.30 -7.74 -30.66
N MET A 36 10.38 -9.06 -30.41
CA MET A 36 9.30 -9.79 -29.73
C MET A 36 9.26 -9.45 -28.24
N ARG A 37 8.09 -9.03 -27.76
CA ARG A 37 7.83 -8.75 -26.35
C ARG A 37 6.75 -9.68 -25.81
N SER A 38 6.77 -9.91 -24.49
CA SER A 38 5.73 -10.64 -23.77
C SER A 38 5.38 -12.01 -24.40
N PHE A 39 6.40 -12.71 -24.93
CA PHE A 39 6.20 -14.00 -25.61
C PHE A 39 5.77 -15.07 -24.60
N VAL A 40 4.67 -15.77 -24.90
CA VAL A 40 4.19 -16.92 -24.11
C VAL A 40 3.79 -18.02 -25.08
N LEU A 41 4.21 -19.26 -24.81
CA LEU A 41 3.81 -20.47 -25.51
C LEU A 41 3.26 -21.47 -24.49
N GLY A 42 2.15 -22.13 -24.80
CA GLY A 42 1.61 -23.15 -23.91
C GLY A 42 0.52 -24.03 -24.51
N PRO A 43 0.15 -25.12 -23.81
CA PRO A 43 -0.95 -25.99 -24.21
C PRO A 43 -2.30 -25.33 -23.97
N ASN A 44 -3.30 -25.68 -24.78
CA ASN A 44 -4.69 -25.31 -24.54
C ASN A 44 -5.27 -26.17 -23.41
N ILE A 45 -5.51 -25.55 -22.26
CA ILE A 45 -6.12 -26.20 -21.08
C ILE A 45 -7.65 -26.07 -21.04
N SER A 46 -8.26 -25.41 -22.02
CA SER A 46 -9.71 -25.23 -22.07
C SER A 46 -10.43 -26.56 -22.32
N LEU A 47 -11.36 -26.90 -21.43
CA LEU A 47 -12.26 -28.05 -21.62
C LEU A 47 -13.48 -27.71 -22.49
N ARG A 48 -13.66 -26.45 -22.89
CA ARG A 48 -14.82 -25.97 -23.66
C ARG A 48 -14.60 -25.99 -25.17
N ASP A 49 -13.38 -25.72 -25.60
CA ASP A 49 -12.99 -25.76 -27.02
C ASP A 49 -11.58 -26.34 -27.13
N THR A 50 -11.50 -27.54 -27.69
CA THR A 50 -10.26 -28.33 -27.83
C THR A 50 -9.81 -28.42 -29.29
N ARG A 51 -10.31 -27.55 -30.17
CA ARG A 51 -9.96 -27.57 -31.61
C ARG A 51 -8.48 -27.29 -31.85
N MET A 52 -7.88 -26.42 -31.03
CA MET A 52 -6.45 -26.12 -31.04
C MET A 52 -5.78 -26.78 -29.83
N SER A 53 -4.56 -27.27 -30.01
CA SER A 53 -3.80 -27.96 -28.96
C SER A 53 -2.86 -27.04 -28.18
N HIS A 54 -2.38 -25.99 -28.83
CA HIS A 54 -1.38 -25.06 -28.28
C HIS A 54 -1.70 -23.63 -28.76
N VAL A 55 -1.11 -22.66 -28.08
CA VAL A 55 -1.15 -21.26 -28.46
C VAL A 55 0.18 -20.60 -28.11
N PHE A 56 0.62 -19.67 -28.96
CA PHE A 56 1.56 -18.65 -28.53
C PHE A 56 1.02 -17.24 -28.76
N THR A 57 1.44 -16.32 -27.90
CA THR A 57 1.10 -14.89 -27.93
C THR A 57 2.37 -14.07 -27.92
N ILE A 58 2.40 -12.99 -28.70
CA ILE A 58 3.55 -12.10 -28.86
C ILE A 58 3.06 -10.65 -28.98
N GLU A 59 3.85 -9.71 -28.48
CA GLU A 59 3.66 -8.28 -28.68
C GLU A 59 4.81 -7.66 -29.49
N PHE A 60 4.47 -6.69 -30.33
CA PHE A 60 5.38 -5.83 -31.07
C PHE A 60 5.03 -4.36 -30.79
N ASP A 61 6.02 -3.46 -30.83
CA ASP A 61 5.76 -2.04 -30.56
C ASP A 61 4.85 -1.43 -31.63
N ASP A 62 5.09 -1.79 -32.89
CA ASP A 62 4.33 -1.35 -34.05
C ASP A 62 4.19 -2.43 -35.14
N GLU A 63 3.59 -2.05 -36.27
CA GLU A 63 3.32 -2.96 -37.39
C GLU A 63 4.58 -3.29 -38.19
N ASP A 64 5.59 -2.41 -38.18
CA ASP A 64 6.82 -2.61 -38.94
C ASP A 64 7.70 -3.68 -38.25
N ASP A 65 7.72 -3.69 -36.92
CA ASP A 65 8.35 -4.76 -36.13
C ASP A 65 7.74 -6.14 -36.41
N LEU A 66 6.40 -6.22 -36.46
CA LEU A 66 5.70 -7.45 -36.83
C LEU A 66 6.06 -7.89 -38.26
N LYS A 67 6.05 -6.95 -39.22
CA LYS A 67 6.41 -7.25 -40.62
C LYS A 67 7.86 -7.71 -40.75
N SER A 68 8.77 -7.10 -40.00
CA SER A 68 10.18 -7.49 -39.96
C SER A 68 10.36 -8.95 -39.54
N TYR A 69 9.62 -9.36 -38.50
CA TYR A 69 9.58 -10.77 -38.08
C TYR A 69 8.99 -11.68 -39.17
N LEU A 70 7.77 -11.39 -39.63
CA LEU A 70 7.05 -12.25 -40.57
C LEU A 70 7.76 -12.41 -41.92
N ASN A 71 8.43 -11.36 -42.40
CA ASN A 71 9.12 -11.37 -43.69
C ASN A 71 10.59 -11.78 -43.58
N SER A 72 11.07 -12.17 -42.40
CA SER A 72 12.45 -12.62 -42.23
C SER A 72 12.69 -13.98 -42.90
N GLU A 73 13.84 -14.14 -43.54
CA GLU A 73 14.22 -15.40 -44.21
C GLU A 73 14.25 -16.59 -43.23
N SER A 74 14.66 -16.34 -41.98
CA SER A 74 14.66 -17.35 -40.93
C SER A 74 13.25 -17.79 -40.54
N HIS A 75 12.29 -16.86 -40.44
CA HIS A 75 10.89 -17.20 -40.14
C HIS A 75 10.25 -17.98 -41.28
N GLU A 76 10.41 -17.50 -42.52
CA GLU A 76 9.86 -18.17 -43.72
C GLU A 76 10.44 -19.58 -43.91
N THR A 77 11.73 -19.76 -43.61
CA THR A 77 12.37 -21.08 -43.64
C THR A 77 11.79 -22.02 -42.60
N PHE A 78 11.66 -21.56 -41.35
CA PHE A 78 10.99 -22.34 -40.30
C PHE A 78 9.55 -22.72 -40.69
N VAL A 79 8.79 -21.76 -41.22
CA VAL A 79 7.39 -22.00 -41.63
C VAL A 79 7.31 -23.07 -42.72
N ARG A 80 8.18 -22.98 -43.73
CA ARG A 80 8.19 -23.90 -44.87
C ARG A 80 8.68 -25.30 -44.49
N GLU A 81 9.76 -25.40 -43.74
CA GLU A 81 10.52 -26.64 -43.56
C GLU A 81 10.17 -27.37 -42.27
N THR A 82 9.79 -26.64 -41.22
CA THR A 82 9.49 -27.20 -39.89
C THR A 82 8.00 -27.18 -39.59
N TRP A 83 7.33 -26.04 -39.80
CA TRP A 83 5.95 -25.82 -39.34
C TRP A 83 4.89 -26.47 -40.24
N ARG A 84 4.84 -26.14 -41.54
CA ARG A 84 3.82 -26.66 -42.48
C ARG A 84 3.76 -28.20 -42.57
N PRO A 85 4.88 -28.94 -42.48
CA PRO A 85 4.82 -30.40 -42.54
C PRO A 85 4.07 -31.05 -41.38
N VAL A 86 4.06 -30.44 -40.19
CA VAL A 86 3.59 -31.07 -38.94
C VAL A 86 2.31 -30.47 -38.37
N ILE A 87 1.87 -29.31 -38.85
CA ILE A 87 0.66 -28.62 -38.37
C ILE A 87 -0.57 -29.04 -39.19
N ASP A 88 -1.62 -29.44 -38.49
CA ASP A 88 -2.93 -29.83 -39.05
C ASP A 88 -3.79 -28.59 -39.31
N SER A 89 -3.90 -27.73 -38.29
CA SER A 89 -4.71 -26.52 -38.35
C SER A 89 -4.09 -25.41 -37.52
N GLN A 90 -4.33 -24.17 -37.92
CA GLN A 90 -3.91 -22.99 -37.19
C GLN A 90 -4.92 -21.86 -37.35
N THR A 91 -4.96 -20.95 -36.38
CA THR A 91 -5.68 -19.69 -36.43
C THR A 91 -4.76 -18.59 -35.96
N ILE A 92 -4.64 -17.56 -36.78
CA ILE A 92 -3.78 -16.41 -36.53
C ILE A 92 -4.67 -15.19 -36.35
N VAL A 93 -4.48 -14.48 -35.25
CA VAL A 93 -5.18 -13.23 -34.95
C VAL A 93 -4.14 -12.15 -34.66
N THR A 94 -4.20 -11.07 -35.42
CA THR A 94 -3.40 -9.87 -35.19
C THR A 94 -4.32 -8.70 -34.89
N LEU A 95 -4.05 -7.95 -33.82
CA LEU A 95 -4.82 -6.77 -33.47
C LEU A 95 -3.94 -5.63 -32.96
N ALA A 96 -4.37 -4.39 -33.19
CA ALA A 96 -3.87 -3.25 -32.45
C ALA A 96 -4.43 -3.30 -31.02
N ALA A 97 -3.55 -3.25 -30.03
CA ALA A 97 -3.93 -3.27 -28.62
C ALA A 97 -3.63 -1.93 -27.95
N SER A 98 -4.55 -1.46 -27.10
CA SER A 98 -4.39 -0.24 -26.31
C SER A 98 -3.67 -0.46 -24.98
N SER A 99 -3.34 -1.70 -24.61
CA SER A 99 -2.62 -2.08 -23.41
C SER A 99 -1.74 -3.32 -23.67
N PRO A 100 -0.70 -3.60 -22.87
CA PRO A 100 0.10 -4.83 -22.96
C PRO A 100 -0.64 -6.05 -22.40
N PHE A 101 -0.31 -7.27 -22.83
CA PHE A 101 -0.63 -8.48 -22.06
C PHE A 101 -0.07 -8.21 -20.67
N ARG A 102 -0.84 -8.50 -19.61
CA ARG A 102 -0.30 -8.41 -18.24
C ARG A 102 0.85 -9.40 -18.12
N SER A 103 2.07 -9.03 -18.52
CA SER A 103 3.26 -9.55 -17.89
C SER A 103 3.18 -9.08 -16.44
N GLU A 104 3.47 -9.99 -15.51
CA GLU A 104 3.88 -9.56 -14.19
C GLU A 104 4.93 -8.48 -14.41
N SER A 105 4.62 -7.31 -13.87
CA SER A 105 5.31 -6.08 -14.15
C SER A 105 6.82 -6.29 -13.99
N VAL A 106 7.57 -6.24 -15.08
CA VAL A 106 8.90 -5.64 -15.01
C VAL A 106 8.63 -4.15 -14.81
N LEU A 107 8.27 -3.79 -13.57
CA LEU A 107 8.51 -2.44 -13.10
C LEU A 107 9.99 -2.20 -13.40
N PRO A 108 10.38 -1.01 -13.90
CA PRO A 108 11.79 -0.68 -13.95
C PRO A 108 12.40 -1.04 -12.59
N GLU A 109 13.54 -1.73 -12.55
CA GLU A 109 14.28 -1.96 -11.32
C GLU A 109 14.57 -0.58 -10.71
N ASN A 110 13.66 -0.12 -9.86
CA ASN A 110 13.76 1.19 -9.26
C ASN A 110 14.69 0.98 -8.09
N ASN A 111 15.97 1.25 -8.32
CA ASN A 111 17.05 1.04 -7.36
C ASN A 111 17.00 2.05 -6.19
N ARG A 112 15.81 2.59 -5.89
CA ARG A 112 15.59 3.46 -4.74
C ARG A 112 15.62 2.61 -3.47
N PRO A 113 16.11 3.16 -2.35
CA PRO A 113 15.92 2.53 -1.05
C PRO A 113 14.42 2.28 -0.80
N ARG A 114 14.08 1.07 -0.35
CA ARG A 114 12.72 0.71 0.05
C ARG A 114 12.42 1.31 1.42
N GLY A 115 11.19 1.79 1.59
CA GLY A 115 10.69 2.23 2.89
C GLY A 115 10.21 1.06 3.75
N PRO A 116 9.70 1.33 4.96
CA PRO A 116 8.84 0.38 5.65
C PRO A 116 7.62 0.05 4.77
N TYR A 117 6.96 -1.08 5.04
CA TYR A 117 5.78 -1.47 4.30
C TYR A 117 4.57 -0.60 4.67
N GLY A 118 4.17 -0.61 5.93
CA GLY A 118 3.05 0.17 6.43
C GLY A 118 2.96 0.13 7.94
N ILE A 119 2.11 0.98 8.51
CA ILE A 119 1.84 1.01 9.94
C ILE A 119 1.18 -0.29 10.40
N GLN A 120 1.63 -0.79 11.55
CA GLN A 120 1.04 -1.95 12.23
C GLN A 120 0.25 -1.49 13.43
N PHE A 121 0.84 -0.65 14.29
CA PHE A 121 0.18 -0.15 15.50
C PHE A 121 0.62 1.26 15.90
N ALA A 122 -0.21 1.89 16.73
CA ALA A 122 0.20 3.03 17.56
C ALA A 122 0.11 2.65 19.04
N ARG A 123 1.17 2.96 19.80
CA ARG A 123 1.21 2.79 21.26
C ARG A 123 1.00 4.13 21.94
N LEU A 124 0.01 4.21 22.82
CA LEU A 124 -0.43 5.41 23.51
C LEU A 124 -0.49 5.17 25.02
N ALA A 125 0.06 6.06 25.83
CA ALA A 125 -0.24 6.11 27.26
C ALA A 125 -1.56 6.85 27.48
N THR A 126 -2.36 6.40 28.44
CA THR A 126 -3.65 7.02 28.80
C THR A 126 -3.85 7.03 30.32
N PRO A 127 -4.44 8.10 30.89
CA PRO A 127 -4.80 8.14 32.30
C PRO A 127 -6.01 7.28 32.68
N ALA A 128 -6.71 6.73 31.69
CA ALA A 128 -8.01 6.08 31.87
C ALA A 128 -8.13 4.87 30.94
N LEU A 129 -7.36 3.81 31.24
CA LEU A 129 -7.23 2.63 30.38
C LEU A 129 -8.58 1.95 30.11
N ASP A 130 -9.43 1.80 31.12
CA ASP A 130 -10.70 1.09 30.99
C ASP A 130 -11.68 1.85 30.09
N GLU A 131 -11.78 3.17 30.27
CA GLU A 131 -12.60 4.04 29.45
C GLU A 131 -12.05 4.16 28.03
N ALA A 132 -10.72 4.20 27.86
CA ALA A 132 -10.09 4.18 26.56
C ALA A 132 -10.41 2.87 25.81
N VAL A 133 -10.36 1.71 26.48
CA VAL A 133 -10.77 0.44 25.88
C VAL A 133 -12.25 0.47 25.46
N GLU A 134 -13.16 1.04 26.26
CA GLU A 134 -14.56 1.23 25.83
C GLU A 134 -14.66 2.14 24.60
N PHE A 135 -13.90 3.24 24.58
CA PHE A 135 -13.86 4.17 23.43
C PHE A 135 -13.45 3.45 22.14
N TYR A 136 -12.33 2.72 22.13
CA TYR A 136 -11.84 2.05 20.91
C TYR A 136 -12.70 0.84 20.52
N THR A 137 -13.27 0.10 21.47
CA THR A 137 -14.14 -1.04 21.14
C THR A 137 -15.52 -0.59 20.67
N TYR A 138 -16.13 0.41 21.33
CA TYR A 138 -17.47 0.86 20.99
C TYR A 138 -17.46 1.83 19.81
N LEU A 139 -16.64 2.89 19.82
CA LEU A 139 -16.72 3.97 18.82
C LEU A 139 -15.89 3.69 17.58
N VAL A 140 -14.72 3.09 17.74
CA VAL A 140 -13.84 2.75 16.60
C VAL A 140 -14.19 1.36 16.05
N GLY A 141 -14.59 0.42 16.92
CA GLY A 141 -14.98 -0.94 16.53
C GLY A 141 -13.84 -1.96 16.56
N LEU A 142 -12.79 -1.70 17.36
CA LEU A 142 -11.67 -2.63 17.51
C LEU A 142 -12.02 -3.79 18.44
N GLN A 143 -11.37 -4.95 18.24
CA GLN A 143 -11.46 -6.09 19.14
C GLN A 143 -10.29 -6.10 20.12
N VAL A 144 -10.55 -6.39 21.40
CA VAL A 144 -9.48 -6.59 22.40
C VAL A 144 -8.85 -7.97 22.21
N GLU A 145 -7.53 -8.01 22.05
CA GLU A 145 -6.75 -9.25 21.97
C GLU A 145 -6.06 -9.60 23.27
N ALA A 146 -5.47 -8.60 23.93
CA ALA A 146 -4.84 -8.76 25.22
C ALA A 146 -5.21 -7.60 26.12
N ARG A 147 -5.38 -7.88 27.42
CA ARG A 147 -5.65 -6.86 28.43
C ARG A 147 -5.12 -7.30 29.78
N THR A 148 -4.42 -6.39 30.44
CA THR A 148 -4.01 -6.47 31.84
C THR A 148 -4.41 -5.19 32.57
N ALA A 149 -3.95 -5.00 33.81
CA ALA A 149 -4.09 -3.72 34.50
C ALA A 149 -3.17 -2.63 33.92
N GLU A 150 -2.06 -3.03 33.29
CA GLU A 150 -1.05 -2.11 32.76
C GLU A 150 -1.25 -1.75 31.29
N TYR A 151 -1.86 -2.61 30.47
CA TYR A 151 -2.04 -2.32 29.05
C TYR A 151 -3.22 -3.07 28.41
N ALA A 152 -3.63 -2.63 27.23
CA ALA A 152 -4.54 -3.33 26.34
C ALA A 152 -4.06 -3.26 24.88
N GLN A 153 -4.18 -4.36 24.15
CA GLN A 153 -3.90 -4.44 22.71
C GLN A 153 -5.20 -4.72 21.96
N LEU A 154 -5.49 -3.90 20.96
CA LEU A 154 -6.72 -3.98 20.17
C LEU A 154 -6.41 -4.02 18.67
N ARG A 155 -7.16 -4.83 17.91
CA ARG A 155 -6.96 -5.01 16.46
C ARG A 155 -8.20 -4.70 15.63
N ALA A 156 -7.97 -4.34 14.37
CA ALA A 156 -8.99 -4.11 13.36
C ALA A 156 -9.12 -5.30 12.39
N GLY A 157 -8.00 -5.90 12.00
CA GLY A 157 -7.88 -6.94 10.99
C GLY A 157 -7.12 -8.17 11.47
N THR A 158 -6.32 -8.74 10.58
CA THR A 158 -5.51 -9.94 10.84
C THR A 158 -4.19 -9.60 11.54
N GLU A 159 -3.77 -8.34 11.56
CA GLU A 159 -2.63 -7.89 12.33
C GLU A 159 -2.79 -8.21 13.83
N HIS A 160 -1.69 -8.41 14.55
CA HIS A 160 -1.75 -8.70 15.98
C HIS A 160 -2.54 -7.63 16.75
N HIS A 161 -2.24 -6.36 16.50
CA HIS A 161 -2.94 -5.21 17.06
C HIS A 161 -2.66 -3.96 16.23
N SER A 162 -3.62 -3.03 16.21
CA SER A 162 -3.47 -1.70 15.61
C SER A 162 -3.42 -0.57 16.65
N ILE A 163 -3.89 -0.82 17.88
CA ILE A 163 -3.72 0.09 19.02
C ILE A 163 -3.17 -0.68 20.20
N GLU A 164 -2.18 -0.11 20.85
CA GLU A 164 -1.74 -0.52 22.19
C GLU A 164 -1.93 0.65 23.16
N LEU A 165 -2.76 0.45 24.18
CA LEU A 165 -3.01 1.41 25.25
C LEU A 165 -2.22 0.99 26.47
N VAL A 166 -1.47 1.92 27.06
CA VAL A 166 -0.69 1.72 28.28
C VAL A 166 -1.30 2.59 29.39
N SER A 167 -1.55 2.00 30.55
CA SER A 167 -2.06 2.72 31.71
C SER A 167 -0.98 3.64 32.28
N ASP A 168 -1.29 4.93 32.37
CA ASP A 168 -0.52 5.88 33.15
C ASP A 168 -1.48 6.88 33.84
N PRO A 169 -2.03 6.52 35.01
CA PRO A 169 -2.97 7.36 35.76
C PRO A 169 -2.39 8.70 36.24
N SER A 170 -1.07 8.93 36.09
CA SER A 170 -0.46 10.21 36.45
C SER A 170 -0.68 11.30 35.40
N LEU A 171 -1.08 10.91 34.18
CA LEU A 171 -1.37 11.82 33.09
C LEU A 171 -2.73 12.51 33.26
N THR A 172 -2.93 13.60 32.52
CA THR A 172 -4.25 14.23 32.34
C THR A 172 -4.80 14.05 30.93
N GLN A 173 -3.92 13.76 29.97
CA GLN A 173 -4.20 13.55 28.55
C GLN A 173 -3.32 12.41 28.03
N PHE A 174 -3.67 11.84 26.88
CA PHE A 174 -2.87 10.78 26.27
C PHE A 174 -1.43 11.25 25.95
N GLN A 175 -0.50 10.31 25.84
CA GLN A 175 0.82 10.58 25.27
C GLN A 175 1.16 9.53 24.18
N PRO A 176 1.63 9.95 23.00
CA PRO A 176 2.14 9.00 22.02
C PRO A 176 3.48 8.42 22.49
N LEU A 177 3.59 7.10 22.53
CA LEU A 177 4.80 6.41 22.97
C LEU A 177 5.61 5.85 21.79
N ALA A 178 4.93 5.18 20.86
CA ALA A 178 5.57 4.56 19.70
C ALA A 178 4.63 4.37 18.51
N ILE A 179 5.20 4.26 17.31
CA ILE A 179 4.54 3.79 16.09
C ILE A 179 5.28 2.54 15.59
N GLY A 180 4.55 1.45 15.40
CA GLY A 180 5.05 0.21 14.83
C GLY A 180 4.89 0.19 13.31
N LEU A 181 5.97 -0.15 12.59
CA LEU A 181 6.03 -0.22 11.14
C LEU A 181 6.53 -1.61 10.72
N SER A 182 5.82 -2.24 9.80
CA SER A 182 6.26 -3.49 9.18
C SER A 182 7.31 -3.23 8.09
N VAL A 183 8.15 -4.22 7.79
CA VAL A 183 9.07 -4.22 6.64
C VAL A 183 8.90 -5.50 5.84
N GLU A 184 9.13 -5.45 4.53
CA GLU A 184 8.83 -6.59 3.64
C GLU A 184 9.81 -7.75 3.77
N SER A 185 11.06 -7.47 4.16
CA SER A 185 12.15 -8.45 4.17
C SER A 185 13.24 -8.05 5.16
N GLU A 186 14.04 -9.03 5.57
CA GLU A 186 15.24 -8.80 6.38
C GLU A 186 16.22 -7.84 5.68
N ALA A 187 16.35 -7.92 4.36
CA ALA A 187 17.24 -7.04 3.62
C ALA A 187 16.80 -5.56 3.69
N VAL A 188 15.49 -5.30 3.67
CA VAL A 188 14.96 -3.94 3.87
C VAL A 188 15.17 -3.48 5.32
N LEU A 189 15.01 -4.38 6.30
CA LEU A 189 15.31 -4.07 7.70
C LEU A 189 16.78 -3.67 7.89
N ASP A 190 17.71 -4.45 7.34
CA ASP A 190 19.15 -4.22 7.43
C ASP A 190 19.55 -2.91 6.73
N ASP A 191 18.97 -2.61 5.57
CA ASP A 191 19.21 -1.37 4.84
C ASP A 191 18.66 -0.14 5.60
N LEU A 192 17.47 -0.24 6.19
CA LEU A 192 16.91 0.81 7.06
C LEU A 192 17.82 1.09 8.25
N GLU A 193 18.27 0.05 8.96
CA GLU A 193 19.18 0.20 10.10
C GLU A 193 20.49 0.88 9.66
N LYS A 194 21.06 0.45 8.53
CA LYS A 194 22.28 1.02 7.97
C LYS A 194 22.12 2.51 7.64
N ARG A 195 21.03 2.90 6.98
CA ARG A 195 20.75 4.31 6.65
C ARG A 195 20.55 5.16 7.89
N LEU A 196 19.82 4.66 8.88
CA LEU A 196 19.62 5.34 10.16
C LEU A 196 20.95 5.57 10.90
N ARG A 197 21.81 4.55 10.98
CA ARG A 197 23.15 4.68 11.57
C ARG A 197 24.04 5.66 10.81
N ALA A 198 23.95 5.69 9.49
CA ALA A 198 24.69 6.65 8.66
C ALA A 198 24.25 8.10 8.91
N GLU A 199 22.99 8.33 9.23
CA GLU A 199 22.45 9.63 9.66
C GLU A 199 22.77 9.96 11.13
N GLY A 200 23.41 9.03 11.86
CA GLY A 200 23.72 9.20 13.28
C GLY A 200 22.55 8.94 14.24
N ALA A 201 21.46 8.33 13.75
CA ALA A 201 20.35 7.92 14.60
C ALA A 201 20.76 6.76 15.53
N GLU A 202 20.26 6.80 16.76
CA GLU A 202 20.43 5.71 17.72
C GLU A 202 19.53 4.53 17.34
N ILE A 203 20.10 3.33 17.39
CA ILE A 203 19.35 2.08 17.23
C ILE A 203 19.15 1.46 18.60
N LEU A 204 17.89 1.25 18.95
CA LEU A 204 17.40 0.78 20.23
C LEU A 204 16.82 -0.64 20.09
N PRO A 205 16.80 -1.44 21.16
CA PRO A 205 16.02 -2.66 21.17
C PRO A 205 14.53 -2.34 21.03
N LEU A 206 13.77 -3.26 20.44
CA LEU A 206 12.30 -3.20 20.46
C LEU A 206 11.78 -3.24 21.89
N HIS A 207 10.61 -2.65 22.10
CA HIS A 207 9.84 -2.91 23.31
C HIS A 207 9.53 -4.42 23.41
N GLU A 208 9.59 -5.01 24.61
CA GLU A 208 9.47 -6.47 24.81
C GLU A 208 8.20 -7.07 24.17
N ARG A 209 7.05 -6.39 24.30
CA ARG A 209 5.76 -6.79 23.70
C ARG A 209 5.77 -6.77 22.17
N THR A 210 6.57 -5.90 21.56
CA THR A 210 6.75 -5.90 20.11
C THR A 210 7.73 -7.00 19.70
N ALA A 211 8.84 -7.14 20.44
CA ALA A 211 9.83 -8.19 20.19
C ALA A 211 9.23 -9.60 20.25
N SER A 212 8.19 -9.81 21.08
CA SER A 212 7.51 -11.11 21.21
C SER A 212 6.60 -11.47 20.04
N ILE A 213 6.28 -10.51 19.16
CA ILE A 213 5.34 -10.69 18.05
C ILE A 213 5.98 -10.42 16.68
N VAL A 214 7.31 -10.33 16.60
CA VAL A 214 8.05 -10.19 15.34
C VAL A 214 9.21 -11.19 15.33
N THR A 215 9.69 -11.57 14.16
CA THR A 215 10.86 -12.46 14.08
C THR A 215 12.17 -11.68 14.27
N ARG A 216 12.24 -10.46 13.74
CA ARG A 216 13.34 -9.50 13.92
C ARG A 216 12.83 -8.07 13.91
N GLY A 217 13.60 -7.17 14.51
CA GLY A 217 13.34 -5.75 14.44
C GLY A 217 14.24 -4.92 15.34
N PHE A 218 14.12 -3.61 15.22
CA PHE A 218 14.80 -2.63 16.05
C PHE A 218 13.92 -1.39 16.21
N ALA A 219 14.26 -0.53 17.16
CA ALA A 219 13.62 0.76 17.34
C ALA A 219 14.59 1.92 17.10
N THR A 220 14.06 3.09 16.80
CA THR A 220 14.81 4.35 16.78
C THR A 220 13.90 5.49 17.23
N LYS A 221 14.43 6.71 17.30
CA LYS A 221 13.62 7.91 17.52
C LYS A 221 13.59 8.77 16.27
N ASP A 222 12.42 9.25 15.92
CA ASP A 222 12.30 10.29 14.89
C ASP A 222 12.84 11.64 15.43
N PRO A 223 12.97 12.69 14.59
CA PRO A 223 13.46 14.00 15.02
C PRO A 223 12.63 14.65 16.14
N ASN A 224 11.38 14.22 16.32
CA ASN A 224 10.47 14.70 17.34
C ASN A 224 10.60 13.93 18.66
N GLY A 225 11.41 12.87 18.69
CA GLY A 225 11.61 12.01 19.86
C GLY A 225 10.57 10.88 19.97
N LEU A 226 9.67 10.73 19.00
CA LEU A 226 8.71 9.63 18.93
C LEU A 226 9.45 8.33 18.59
N THR A 227 9.17 7.27 19.34
CA THR A 227 9.76 5.96 19.06
C THR A 227 9.14 5.37 17.81
N LEU A 228 9.97 4.96 16.85
CA LEU A 228 9.56 4.16 15.70
C LEU A 228 10.09 2.75 15.88
N GLU A 229 9.23 1.75 15.77
CA GLU A 229 9.57 0.34 15.93
C GLU A 229 9.39 -0.38 14.59
N PHE A 230 10.49 -0.88 14.02
CA PHE A 230 10.48 -1.59 12.74
C PHE A 230 10.55 -3.10 12.99
N GLY A 231 9.60 -3.85 12.44
CA GLY A 231 9.52 -5.30 12.60
C GLY A 231 9.35 -6.05 11.28
N TYR A 232 10.09 -7.15 11.14
CA TYR A 232 9.93 -8.13 10.08
C TYR A 232 9.07 -9.31 10.58
N GLU A 233 8.15 -9.77 9.74
CA GLU A 233 7.19 -10.85 10.03
C GLU A 233 6.47 -10.67 11.37
N PHE A 234 5.59 -9.68 11.43
CA PHE A 234 4.65 -9.57 12.52
C PHE A 234 3.76 -10.82 12.62
N LEU A 235 3.42 -11.21 13.84
CA LEU A 235 2.41 -12.22 14.09
C LEU A 235 1.07 -11.75 13.52
N GLU A 236 0.41 -12.63 12.78
CA GLU A 236 -0.93 -12.40 12.26
C GLU A 236 -1.88 -13.52 12.68
N TYR A 237 -3.14 -13.15 12.87
CA TYR A 237 -4.23 -14.09 13.08
C TYR A 237 -4.79 -14.58 11.75
N ALA A 238 -5.27 -15.83 11.73
CA ALA A 238 -5.82 -16.44 10.52
C ALA A 238 -7.08 -15.72 9.98
N GLU A 239 -7.85 -15.08 10.86
CA GLU A 239 -9.08 -14.37 10.50
C GLU A 239 -9.19 -13.03 11.24
N PRO A 240 -9.78 -12.00 10.60
CA PRO A 240 -10.10 -10.75 11.29
C PRO A 240 -11.26 -10.94 12.29
N PRO A 241 -11.48 -10.00 13.21
CA PRO A 241 -12.64 -10.02 14.11
C PRO A 241 -13.97 -10.20 13.37
N MET A 242 -14.84 -11.09 13.89
CA MET A 242 -16.20 -11.31 13.41
C MET A 242 -17.18 -10.24 13.94
N LEU A 243 -16.77 -8.98 13.89
CA LEU A 243 -17.58 -7.82 14.25
C LEU A 243 -18.03 -7.13 12.96
N GLU A 244 -19.33 -6.85 12.85
CA GLU A 244 -19.82 -6.17 11.64
C GLU A 244 -19.34 -4.72 11.59
N TYR A 245 -19.45 -4.01 12.71
CA TYR A 245 -18.93 -2.66 12.85
C TYR A 245 -17.45 -2.70 13.29
N ARG A 246 -16.54 -2.69 12.32
CA ARG A 246 -15.10 -2.59 12.54
C ARG A 246 -14.40 -1.87 11.38
N PRO A 247 -13.20 -1.30 11.60
CA PRO A 247 -12.32 -0.91 10.52
C PRO A 247 -11.74 -2.13 9.80
N LEU A 248 -11.22 -1.89 8.60
CA LEU A 248 -10.43 -2.84 7.83
C LEU A 248 -8.97 -2.84 8.29
N ASP A 249 -8.40 -1.66 8.48
CA ASP A 249 -7.00 -1.45 8.86
C ASP A 249 -6.77 -0.04 9.47
N LEU A 250 -5.63 0.12 10.14
CA LEU A 250 -5.03 1.41 10.50
C LEU A 250 -4.20 1.89 9.30
N VAL A 251 -4.44 3.11 8.82
CA VAL A 251 -3.88 3.63 7.57
C VAL A 251 -2.66 4.50 7.81
N HIS A 252 -2.79 5.53 8.65
CA HIS A 252 -1.70 6.48 8.87
C HIS A 252 -1.82 7.23 10.21
N PRO A 253 -0.70 7.62 10.81
CA PRO A 253 -0.63 8.74 11.72
C PRO A 253 -0.46 10.06 10.97
N PHE A 254 -1.03 11.13 11.53
CA PHE A 254 -0.72 12.50 11.15
C PHE A 254 0.04 13.17 12.30
N LEU A 255 1.29 13.57 12.05
CA LEU A 255 2.14 14.28 13.00
C LEU A 255 2.17 15.80 12.71
N SER A 256 1.91 16.62 13.73
CA SER A 256 2.25 18.04 13.73
C SER A 256 3.65 18.20 14.35
N THR A 257 4.49 19.08 13.83
CA THR A 257 5.89 19.23 14.29
C THR A 257 6.45 20.65 14.08
N ASP A 258 7.23 21.11 15.05
CA ASP A 258 8.09 22.31 14.98
C ASP A 258 9.42 22.07 14.25
N LYS A 259 9.75 20.81 13.98
CA LYS A 259 10.92 20.34 13.24
C LYS A 259 10.54 19.80 11.87
N TYR A 260 9.70 20.54 11.16
CA TYR A 260 9.09 20.07 9.91
C TYR A 260 10.11 19.64 8.85
N GLU A 261 11.14 20.45 8.59
CA GLU A 261 12.12 20.13 7.54
C GLU A 261 13.01 18.95 7.92
N GLU A 262 13.41 18.85 9.20
CA GLU A 262 14.17 17.71 9.74
C GLU A 262 13.35 16.43 9.67
N SER A 263 12.07 16.49 10.04
CA SER A 263 11.13 15.38 9.93
C SER A 263 10.95 14.97 8.47
N LEU A 264 10.73 15.92 7.57
CA LEU A 264 10.53 15.61 6.15
C LEU A 264 11.75 14.92 5.54
N HIS A 265 12.97 15.40 5.84
CA HIS A 265 14.21 14.73 5.45
C HIS A 265 14.32 13.34 6.05
N PHE A 266 14.05 13.18 7.34
CA PHE A 266 14.10 11.88 8.01
C PHE A 266 13.17 10.86 7.36
N TYR A 267 11.88 11.19 7.18
CA TYR A 267 10.93 10.23 6.61
C TYR A 267 11.20 9.97 5.11
N LEU A 268 11.49 10.99 4.30
CA LEU A 268 11.71 10.81 2.86
C LEU A 268 13.09 10.26 2.52
N ASN A 269 14.15 10.86 3.05
CA ASN A 269 15.53 10.59 2.62
C ASN A 269 16.18 9.48 3.45
N VAL A 270 15.86 9.39 4.74
CA VAL A 270 16.48 8.40 5.64
C VAL A 270 15.65 7.13 5.69
N LEU A 271 14.32 7.22 5.88
CA LEU A 271 13.44 6.06 5.94
C LEU A 271 12.99 5.58 4.55
N GLY A 272 13.00 6.42 3.52
CA GLY A 272 12.67 6.02 2.15
C GLY A 272 11.18 6.08 1.82
N PHE A 273 10.38 6.84 2.59
CA PHE A 273 9.02 7.21 2.18
C PHE A 273 9.08 8.05 0.90
N GLN A 274 7.96 8.09 0.18
CA GLN A 274 7.83 8.87 -1.04
C GLN A 274 6.75 9.94 -0.91
N ALA A 275 7.00 11.14 -1.43
CA ALA A 275 6.00 12.20 -1.38
C ALA A 275 4.86 11.95 -2.38
N SER A 276 3.63 12.06 -1.90
CA SER A 276 2.42 12.01 -2.73
C SER A 276 1.88 13.39 -2.98
N ASP A 277 1.77 14.24 -1.96
CA ASP A 277 1.36 15.64 -2.07
C ASP A 277 1.98 16.55 -1.02
N TYR A 278 2.08 17.83 -1.37
CA TYR A 278 2.30 18.92 -0.43
C TYR A 278 1.12 19.89 -0.52
N VAL A 279 0.41 20.10 0.59
CA VAL A 279 -0.77 20.96 0.65
C VAL A 279 -0.50 22.12 1.58
N MET A 280 -0.60 23.34 1.05
CA MET A 280 -0.58 24.54 1.87
C MET A 280 -1.95 24.75 2.50
N THR A 281 -2.00 24.93 3.82
CA THR A 281 -3.20 25.35 4.53
C THR A 281 -3.02 26.80 4.99
N PRO A 282 -3.89 27.74 4.57
CA PRO A 282 -3.83 29.12 5.04
C PRO A 282 -3.80 29.18 6.57
N GLY A 283 -2.85 29.92 7.14
CA GLY A 283 -2.68 30.08 8.60
C GLY A 283 -2.10 28.88 9.34
N ARG A 284 -1.96 27.70 8.70
CA ARG A 284 -1.49 26.46 9.34
C ARG A 284 -0.24 25.85 8.70
N GLY A 285 0.27 26.47 7.63
CA GLY A 285 1.52 26.04 6.98
C GLY A 285 1.33 24.87 6.02
N THR A 286 2.44 24.22 5.66
CA THR A 286 2.45 23.12 4.68
C THR A 286 2.27 21.78 5.39
N SER A 287 1.41 20.94 4.82
CA SER A 287 1.31 19.52 5.14
C SER A 287 1.94 18.70 4.01
N ALA A 288 2.74 17.69 4.35
CA ALA A 288 3.25 16.68 3.44
C ALA A 288 2.53 15.36 3.67
N PHE A 289 1.99 14.79 2.59
CA PHE A 289 1.38 13.47 2.56
C PHE A 289 2.36 12.52 1.90
N ILE A 290 2.89 11.55 2.66
CA ILE A 290 3.99 10.68 2.23
C ILE A 290 3.57 9.21 2.33
N ARG A 291 3.83 8.44 1.27
CA ARG A 291 3.47 7.03 1.12
C ARG A 291 4.63 6.10 1.41
N SER A 292 4.28 4.90 1.83
CA SER A 292 5.18 3.77 2.07
C SER A 292 4.87 2.63 1.09
N GLU A 293 5.47 1.44 1.27
CA GLU A 293 5.31 0.34 0.29
C GLU A 293 3.91 -0.32 0.29
N ASP A 294 3.05 0.01 1.25
CA ASP A 294 1.60 -0.31 1.26
C ASP A 294 0.80 0.44 0.17
N ARG A 295 1.44 1.45 -0.46
CA ARG A 295 0.93 2.26 -1.57
C ARG A 295 -0.30 3.10 -1.23
N TYR A 296 -0.67 3.26 0.03
CA TYR A 296 -1.67 4.26 0.38
C TYR A 296 -1.21 5.65 -0.10
N HIS A 297 -2.16 6.56 -0.40
CA HIS A 297 -1.83 7.92 -0.81
C HIS A 297 -0.86 8.56 0.18
N HIS A 298 -1.06 8.24 1.45
CA HIS A 298 -0.07 8.44 2.49
C HIS A 298 -0.24 7.37 3.55
N SER A 299 0.90 6.94 4.08
CA SER A 299 1.01 6.07 5.24
C SER A 299 1.51 6.87 6.45
N VAL A 300 2.02 8.09 6.23
CA VAL A 300 2.30 9.12 7.25
C VAL A 300 1.96 10.50 6.67
N ALA A 301 1.41 11.38 7.50
CA ALA A 301 1.28 12.81 7.17
C ALA A 301 2.07 13.66 8.16
N LEU A 302 2.71 14.73 7.67
CA LEU A 302 3.47 15.68 8.47
C LEU A 302 2.91 17.08 8.25
N ARG A 303 2.68 17.86 9.30
CA ARG A 303 2.27 19.27 9.21
C ARG A 303 3.22 20.14 10.00
N ARG A 304 3.58 21.27 9.41
CA ARG A 304 4.34 22.31 10.10
C ARG A 304 3.48 22.92 11.21
N ASP A 305 4.05 22.98 12.39
CA ASP A 305 3.40 23.52 13.59
C ASP A 305 4.44 24.21 14.48
N ASN A 306 4.03 24.75 15.63
CA ASN A 306 4.92 25.34 16.62
C ASN A 306 5.31 24.35 17.73
N THR A 307 4.70 23.17 17.77
CA THR A 307 4.96 22.11 18.74
C THR A 307 4.74 20.75 18.11
N PHE A 308 5.42 19.73 18.62
CA PHE A 308 5.16 18.35 18.24
C PHE A 308 3.92 17.77 18.95
N PHE A 309 3.05 17.11 18.18
CA PHE A 309 2.01 16.21 18.69
C PHE A 309 1.50 15.25 17.60
N LEU A 310 0.96 14.10 18.03
CA LEU A 310 0.20 13.21 17.17
C LEU A 310 -1.20 13.80 16.96
N ALA A 311 -1.47 14.34 15.77
CA ALA A 311 -2.71 15.05 15.46
C ALA A 311 -3.90 14.09 15.33
N HIS A 312 -3.72 13.02 14.57
CA HIS A 312 -4.73 11.96 14.41
C HIS A 312 -4.17 10.62 13.99
N LEU A 313 -4.99 9.58 14.17
CA LEU A 313 -4.81 8.24 13.60
C LEU A 313 -6.02 7.94 12.71
N CYS A 314 -5.77 7.38 11.52
CA CYS A 314 -6.83 7.11 10.54
C CYS A 314 -7.10 5.61 10.39
N PHE A 315 -8.37 5.24 10.56
CA PHE A 315 -8.87 3.90 10.33
C PHE A 315 -9.80 3.89 9.12
N ARG A 316 -9.54 2.97 8.20
CA ARG A 316 -10.40 2.79 7.02
C ARG A 316 -11.54 1.86 7.34
N MET A 317 -12.75 2.33 7.17
CA MET A 317 -13.97 1.57 7.36
C MET A 317 -14.33 0.78 6.10
N LYS A 318 -15.22 -0.20 6.24
CA LYS A 318 -15.69 -1.04 5.12
C LYS A 318 -16.44 -0.25 4.04
N SER A 319 -17.12 0.83 4.42
CA SER A 319 -17.92 1.66 3.51
C SER A 319 -18.32 2.98 4.18
N LEU A 320 -18.86 3.93 3.39
CA LEU A 320 -19.48 5.15 3.91
C LEU A 320 -20.59 4.88 4.94
N ASP A 321 -21.36 3.79 4.79
CA ASP A 321 -22.36 3.40 5.79
C ASP A 321 -21.71 3.14 7.16
N HIS A 322 -20.53 2.49 7.18
CA HIS A 322 -19.80 2.25 8.42
C HIS A 322 -19.24 3.55 9.02
N VAL A 323 -18.77 4.48 8.19
CA VAL A 323 -18.38 5.83 8.65
C VAL A 323 -19.57 6.53 9.31
N MET A 324 -20.73 6.54 8.66
CA MET A 324 -21.94 7.19 9.18
C MET A 324 -22.48 6.52 10.46
N ARG A 325 -22.35 5.19 10.60
CA ARG A 325 -22.63 4.49 11.86
C ARG A 325 -21.72 4.94 12.99
N GLY A 326 -20.42 5.12 12.72
CA GLY A 326 -19.48 5.65 13.72
C GLY A 326 -19.87 7.05 14.18
N ARG A 327 -20.20 7.92 13.23
CA ARG A 327 -20.68 9.27 13.53
C ARG A 327 -21.96 9.24 14.38
N ALA A 328 -22.92 8.39 14.04
CA ALA A 328 -24.16 8.24 14.80
C ALA A 328 -23.89 7.74 16.23
N LYS A 329 -22.95 6.81 16.42
CA LYS A 329 -22.55 6.31 17.74
C LYS A 329 -21.86 7.39 18.58
N ALA A 330 -21.05 8.24 17.95
CA ALA A 330 -20.41 9.39 18.60
C ALA A 330 -21.44 10.38 19.14
N LEU A 331 -22.42 10.76 18.30
CA LEU A 331 -23.52 11.63 18.69
C LEU A 331 -24.35 11.02 19.83
N TYR A 332 -24.64 9.72 19.75
CA TYR A 332 -25.39 9.02 20.79
C TYR A 332 -24.66 9.00 22.14
N LYS A 333 -23.33 8.82 22.13
CA LYS A 333 -22.49 8.83 23.34
C LYS A 333 -22.05 10.24 23.76
N ASN A 334 -22.48 11.28 23.04
CA ASN A 334 -22.07 12.68 23.25
C ASN A 334 -20.54 12.85 23.29
N VAL A 335 -19.84 12.13 22.41
CA VAL A 335 -18.39 12.27 22.20
C VAL A 335 -18.14 13.39 21.20
N GLU A 336 -17.06 14.14 21.41
CA GLU A 336 -16.70 15.25 20.55
C GLU A 336 -16.41 14.77 19.12
N ILE A 337 -17.01 15.48 18.16
CA ILE A 337 -16.70 15.36 16.73
C ILE A 337 -15.89 16.60 16.38
N ALA A 338 -14.57 16.43 16.26
CA ALA A 338 -13.63 17.53 16.03
C ALA A 338 -13.76 18.13 14.62
N SER A 339 -13.93 17.27 13.60
CA SER A 339 -14.45 17.63 12.27
C SER A 339 -15.61 16.72 11.96
N ASP A 340 -16.68 17.29 11.43
CA ASP A 340 -17.78 16.50 10.89
C ASP A 340 -17.40 15.87 9.54
N ILE A 341 -18.36 15.42 8.73
CA ILE A 341 -18.11 14.72 7.47
C ILE A 341 -17.38 15.62 6.48
N VAL A 342 -16.24 15.13 6.01
CA VAL A 342 -15.31 15.78 5.11
C VAL A 342 -15.03 14.88 3.92
N ASN A 343 -14.89 15.48 2.74
CA ASN A 343 -14.40 14.79 1.56
C ASN A 343 -13.03 15.37 1.16
N HIS A 344 -11.96 14.62 1.44
CA HIS A 344 -10.58 15.05 1.19
C HIS A 344 -10.22 14.96 -0.28
N SER A 345 -9.76 16.06 -0.86
CA SER A 345 -9.35 16.08 -2.27
C SER A 345 -8.10 15.23 -2.58
N ALA A 346 -7.17 15.14 -1.62
CA ALA A 346 -5.85 14.58 -1.84
C ALA A 346 -5.90 13.05 -1.88
N SER A 347 -6.40 12.44 -0.81
CA SER A 347 -6.60 11.00 -0.63
C SER A 347 -7.91 10.47 -1.20
N THR A 348 -8.85 11.35 -1.58
CA THR A 348 -10.23 11.00 -1.99
C THR A 348 -11.05 10.30 -0.90
N SER A 349 -10.58 10.34 0.35
CA SER A 349 -11.26 9.72 1.49
C SER A 349 -12.41 10.59 1.99
N ILE A 350 -13.50 9.97 2.42
CA ILE A 350 -14.61 10.64 3.09
C ILE A 350 -14.58 10.25 4.57
N ALA A 351 -14.42 11.21 5.48
CA ALA A 351 -14.13 10.91 6.87
C ALA A 351 -14.81 11.87 7.85
N PHE A 352 -14.85 11.49 9.13
CA PHE A 352 -15.08 12.40 10.25
C PHE A 352 -14.11 12.03 11.38
N TYR A 353 -14.01 12.90 12.40
CA TYR A 353 -12.99 12.79 13.43
C TYR A 353 -13.59 12.79 14.82
N LEU A 354 -13.37 11.71 15.57
CA LEU A 354 -13.70 11.57 16.98
C LEU A 354 -12.59 12.15 17.83
N TYR A 355 -12.91 12.70 19.00
CA TYR A 355 -11.88 13.19 19.93
C TYR A 355 -12.26 13.00 21.39
N ASP A 356 -11.33 12.45 22.18
CA ASP A 356 -11.26 12.57 23.64
C ASP A 356 -9.78 12.58 24.00
N GLU A 357 -9.29 13.72 24.48
CA GLU A 357 -7.87 13.96 24.75
C GLU A 357 -7.28 13.03 25.81
N ARG A 358 -8.09 12.29 26.57
CA ARG A 358 -7.59 11.31 27.54
C ARG A 358 -7.25 9.99 26.87
N PHE A 359 -7.94 9.62 25.79
CA PHE A 359 -7.86 8.26 25.23
C PHE A 359 -6.94 8.16 24.02
N GLY A 360 -6.67 9.27 23.34
CA GLY A 360 -5.79 9.26 22.18
C GLY A 360 -5.85 10.56 21.38
N PRO A 361 -5.14 10.58 20.24
CA PRO A 361 -5.28 11.68 19.29
C PRO A 361 -6.69 11.65 18.68
N ARG A 362 -6.98 12.58 17.77
CA ARG A 362 -8.23 12.49 17.00
C ARG A 362 -8.25 11.15 16.24
N ILE A 363 -9.38 10.48 16.22
CA ILE A 363 -9.54 9.25 15.44
C ILE A 363 -10.35 9.56 14.19
N GLU A 364 -9.69 9.50 13.05
CA GLU A 364 -10.32 9.61 11.74
C GLU A 364 -10.92 8.26 11.36
N LEU A 365 -12.23 8.20 11.12
CA LEU A 365 -12.86 7.05 10.49
C LEU A 365 -13.21 7.41 9.06
N CYS A 366 -12.56 6.78 8.09
CA CYS A 366 -12.69 7.13 6.68
C CYS A 366 -13.33 6.03 5.83
N ASP A 367 -14.01 6.43 4.76
CA ASP A 367 -14.41 5.56 3.65
C ASP A 367 -13.46 5.79 2.49
N GLY A 368 -12.84 4.70 2.06
CA GLY A 368 -11.77 4.73 1.07
C GLY A 368 -10.52 5.45 1.56
N HIS A 369 -9.44 5.23 0.82
CA HIS A 369 -8.22 6.00 0.85
C HIS A 369 -7.49 5.61 -0.42
N ARG A 370 -7.09 6.57 -1.27
CA ARG A 370 -6.50 6.23 -2.57
C ARG A 370 -5.30 5.31 -2.36
N VAL A 371 -5.27 4.18 -3.06
CA VAL A 371 -4.12 3.28 -3.13
C VAL A 371 -3.53 3.40 -4.53
N PHE A 372 -2.25 3.76 -4.62
CA PHE A 372 -1.54 3.79 -5.88
C PHE A 372 -1.40 2.38 -6.46
N THR A 373 -1.57 2.23 -7.77
CA THR A 373 -1.13 1.03 -8.48
C THR A 373 0.40 0.85 -8.32
N PRO A 374 0.96 -0.35 -8.54
CA PRO A 374 2.41 -0.54 -8.45
C PRO A 374 3.19 0.40 -9.37
N GLU A 375 2.67 0.66 -10.57
CA GLU A 375 3.26 1.61 -11.52
C GLU A 375 3.17 3.06 -11.01
N GLU A 376 2.00 3.51 -10.53
CA GLU A 376 1.88 4.86 -9.99
C GLU A 376 2.75 5.03 -8.73
N HIS A 377 2.89 4.00 -7.89
CA HIS A 377 3.73 4.08 -6.69
C HIS A 377 5.18 4.43 -7.02
N GLU A 378 5.70 3.91 -8.13
CA GLU A 378 7.06 4.17 -8.59
C GLU A 378 7.20 5.44 -9.45
N THR A 379 6.13 5.88 -10.11
CA THR A 379 6.18 6.96 -11.11
C THR A 379 5.50 8.26 -10.69
N HIS A 380 4.70 8.24 -9.62
CA HIS A 380 3.90 9.39 -9.19
C HIS A 380 4.77 10.58 -8.83
N LYS A 381 4.45 11.73 -9.43
CA LYS A 381 5.08 13.01 -9.12
C LYS A 381 4.23 13.73 -8.08
N ALA A 382 4.84 14.05 -6.94
CA ALA A 382 4.15 14.73 -5.85
C ALA A 382 3.49 16.03 -6.34
N ARG A 383 2.20 16.24 -6.03
CA ARG A 383 1.55 17.51 -6.37
C ARG A 383 1.92 18.56 -5.32
N ARG A 384 1.95 19.83 -5.73
CA ARG A 384 2.02 20.98 -4.82
C ARG A 384 0.72 21.75 -4.95
N MET A 385 -0.07 21.72 -3.88
CA MET A 385 -1.42 22.25 -3.84
C MET A 385 -1.43 23.54 -3.00
N GLY A 386 -2.03 24.60 -3.55
CA GLY A 386 -2.09 25.91 -2.90
C GLY A 386 -3.05 25.95 -1.71
N GLY A 387 -3.24 27.14 -1.14
CA GLY A 387 -4.15 27.38 0.00
C GLY A 387 -5.65 27.30 -0.31
N ASP A 388 -6.06 26.50 -1.29
CA ASP A 388 -7.48 26.34 -1.63
C ASP A 388 -8.17 25.51 -0.53
N PRO A 389 -9.20 26.01 0.15
CA PRO A 389 -9.84 25.27 1.24
C PRO A 389 -10.55 23.99 0.77
N ARG A 390 -10.84 23.85 -0.54
CA ARG A 390 -11.31 22.59 -1.14
C ARG A 390 -10.28 21.48 -1.06
N ASN A 391 -9.00 21.82 -0.83
CA ASN A 391 -7.99 20.79 -0.64
C ASN A 391 -8.25 19.96 0.61
N ILE A 392 -8.92 20.55 1.61
CA ILE A 392 -9.32 19.93 2.85
C ILE A 392 -10.74 19.32 2.73
N ASP A 393 -11.72 20.10 2.26
CA ASP A 393 -13.09 19.61 2.08
C ASP A 393 -13.67 20.07 0.74
N VAL A 394 -13.81 19.13 -0.22
CA VAL A 394 -14.39 19.44 -1.53
C VAL A 394 -15.90 19.71 -1.48
N TRP A 395 -16.60 19.28 -0.42
CA TRP A 395 -18.02 19.54 -0.22
C TRP A 395 -18.27 20.86 0.52
N ARG A 396 -17.43 21.17 1.51
CA ARG A 396 -17.59 22.35 2.39
C ARG A 396 -16.35 23.23 2.40
N ALA A 397 -16.06 23.87 1.27
CA ALA A 397 -14.90 24.75 1.08
C ALA A 397 -14.80 25.95 2.05
N ALA A 398 -15.82 26.23 2.87
CA ALA A 398 -15.82 27.33 3.84
C ALA A 398 -16.15 26.85 5.27
N ALA A 399 -16.00 25.55 5.55
CA ALA A 399 -16.20 25.03 6.90
C ALA A 399 -15.14 25.59 7.86
N ASP A 400 -15.56 25.96 9.06
CA ASP A 400 -14.75 26.54 10.14
C ASP A 400 -14.41 25.52 11.25
N ASP A 401 -15.01 24.31 11.20
CA ASP A 401 -14.67 23.20 12.11
C ASP A 401 -13.20 22.77 12.00
N TRP A 402 -12.53 23.11 10.89
CA TRP A 402 -11.08 23.00 10.72
C TRP A 402 -10.26 23.88 11.65
N GLU A 403 -10.80 24.96 12.19
CA GLU A 403 -10.08 25.76 13.18
C GLU A 403 -9.83 24.97 14.48
N ARG A 404 -10.59 23.89 14.71
CA ARG A 404 -10.43 22.99 15.86
C ARG A 404 -9.30 21.95 15.69
N PHE A 405 -8.66 21.89 14.51
CA PHE A 405 -7.57 20.94 14.19
C PHE A 405 -6.19 21.38 14.60
#